data_AF-A0A2X0VZ39-F1
#
_entry.id   AF-A0A2X0VZ39-F1
#
_cell.length_a   1.000
_cell.length_b   1.000
_cell.length_c   1.000
_cell.angle_alpha   90.00
_cell.angle_beta   90.00
_cell.angle_gamma   90.00
#
_symmetry.space_group_name_H-M   'P 1'
#
loop_
_entity.id
_entity.type
_entity.pdbx_description
1 polymer ?
#
loop_
_entity_poly.entity_id
_entity_poly.type
_entity_poly.pdbx_seq_one_letter_code
_entity_poly.pdbx_strand_id
1 'polypeptide(L)'
;MLCWVWVHYCNLKVVGLNGHGYLTVNKSISKAITYNPSEVSYRYINPKEDKLSSVYLVSPVQTDTSKIYVQAISEFSKFKTDPEYTFLPVKTINLEKEYLKNLIRVSHDMADWVVSFDSLLEKRQLENASIEVVRYKKDRINGRNIIISSTSALTTINKILSDLLKGLVSVRFDADAVLDKIKRDALTLSGNVLLRAAKSYIFTYEMLGLILSKKY
;
A
#
# COMPACT_ATOMS: atom_id res chain seq x y z
N MET A 1 22.02 3.22 21.14
CA MET A 1 22.43 1.85 20.78
C MET A 1 22.28 1.71 19.26
N LEU A 2 23.41 1.83 18.56
CA LEU A 2 23.49 1.95 17.09
C LEU A 2 23.46 0.55 16.46
N CYS A 3 22.45 0.26 15.64
CA CYS A 3 22.44 -0.94 14.82
C CYS A 3 23.00 -0.60 13.43
N TRP A 4 24.25 -0.98 13.18
CA TRP A 4 24.85 -0.94 11.85
C TRP A 4 24.63 -2.30 11.19
N VAL A 5 23.96 -2.31 10.04
CA VAL A 5 23.92 -3.48 9.17
C VAL A 5 24.78 -3.20 7.94
N TRP A 6 25.74 -4.09 7.73
CA TRP A 6 26.66 -4.18 6.60
C TRP A 6 26.13 -5.31 5.70
N VAL A 7 25.83 -5.03 4.43
CA VAL A 7 25.60 -6.07 3.41
C VAL A 7 26.19 -5.59 2.08
N HIS A 8 27.12 -6.39 1.56
CA HIS A 8 27.69 -6.27 0.23
C HIS A 8 26.70 -6.73 -0.87
N TYR A 9 26.88 -6.12 -2.04
CA TYR A 9 26.27 -6.40 -3.35
C TYR A 9 24.82 -5.91 -3.63
N CYS A 10 24.74 -5.10 -4.70
CA CYS A 10 23.62 -4.33 -5.25
C CYS A 10 23.15 -3.12 -4.42
N ASN A 11 23.89 -2.02 -4.63
CA ASN A 11 23.71 -0.62 -4.24
C ASN A 11 22.25 -0.15 -4.08
N LEU A 12 21.76 -0.06 -2.84
CA LEU A 12 20.90 1.04 -2.37
C LEU A 12 20.66 0.92 -0.87
N LYS A 13 21.16 1.90 -0.10
CA LYS A 13 20.90 2.02 1.34
C LYS A 13 19.90 3.14 1.57
N VAL A 14 18.71 2.81 2.07
CA VAL A 14 17.70 3.80 2.44
C VAL A 14 18.05 4.34 3.83
N VAL A 15 18.38 5.62 3.93
CA VAL A 15 18.57 6.28 5.24
C VAL A 15 17.47 7.31 5.39
N GLY A 16 16.52 7.08 6.31
CA GLY A 16 15.40 7.99 6.53
C GLY A 16 14.77 7.87 7.91
N LEU A 17 15.01 8.86 8.79
CA LEU A 17 14.45 8.90 10.14
C LEU A 17 12.96 9.31 10.15
N ASN A 18 12.47 10.18 9.26
CA ASN A 18 11.14 10.81 9.42
C ASN A 18 10.26 10.85 8.16
N GLY A 19 10.28 9.82 7.30
CA GLY A 19 9.38 9.70 6.13
C GLY A 19 9.91 10.39 4.87
N HIS A 20 10.87 11.28 5.05
CA HIS A 20 11.82 11.71 4.02
C HIS A 20 13.12 10.93 4.22
N GLY A 21 13.63 10.34 3.13
CA GLY A 21 14.88 9.58 3.12
C GLY A 21 15.64 9.82 1.83
N TYR A 22 16.88 9.37 1.79
CA TYR A 22 17.70 9.43 0.57
C TYR A 22 17.98 8.04 0.02
N LEU A 23 18.01 7.95 -1.31
CA LEU A 23 18.40 6.76 -2.06
C LEU A 23 19.71 7.06 -2.82
N THR A 24 20.68 6.15 -2.76
CA THR A 24 21.98 6.29 -3.42
C THR A 24 21.92 5.83 -4.87
N VAL A 25 22.34 6.67 -5.83
CA VAL A 25 22.40 6.29 -7.25
C VAL A 25 23.80 6.51 -7.81
N ASN A 26 24.30 5.55 -8.59
CA ASN A 26 25.64 5.63 -9.21
C ASN A 26 25.60 6.19 -10.65
N LYS A 27 24.45 6.14 -11.34
CA LYS A 27 24.35 6.51 -12.76
C LYS A 27 24.32 8.04 -12.99
N SER A 28 25.31 8.59 -13.71
CA SER A 28 25.32 9.97 -14.27
C SER A 28 25.16 9.95 -15.78
N ILE A 29 24.61 11.04 -16.34
CA ILE A 29 24.68 11.35 -17.78
C ILE A 29 25.50 12.63 -17.96
N SER A 30 26.47 12.62 -18.88
CA SER A 30 27.39 13.74 -19.13
C SER A 30 26.78 14.93 -19.89
N LYS A 31 25.64 14.77 -20.56
CA LYS A 31 25.00 15.83 -21.35
C LYS A 31 23.55 16.07 -20.94
N ALA A 32 23.27 17.30 -20.50
CA ALA A 32 21.94 17.77 -20.13
C ALA A 32 20.98 17.89 -21.33
N ILE A 33 21.50 18.17 -22.53
CA ILE A 33 20.69 18.54 -23.72
C ILE A 33 19.84 17.35 -24.23
N THR A 34 20.27 16.11 -23.98
CA THR A 34 19.57 14.90 -24.43
C THR A 34 18.70 14.28 -23.33
N TYR A 35 18.68 14.88 -22.14
CA TYR A 35 18.00 14.29 -20.99
C TYR A 35 16.53 14.74 -20.90
N ASN A 36 15.59 13.80 -21.05
CA ASN A 36 14.18 14.03 -20.82
C ASN A 36 13.73 13.40 -19.49
N PRO A 37 13.48 14.19 -18.43
CA PRO A 37 13.05 13.66 -17.14
C PRO A 37 11.71 12.92 -17.21
N SER A 38 10.89 13.17 -18.22
CA SER A 38 9.56 12.58 -18.40
C SER A 38 9.62 11.11 -18.81
N GLU A 39 10.73 10.67 -19.39
CA GLU A 39 10.95 9.29 -19.85
C GLU A 39 11.37 8.35 -18.71
N VAL A 40 11.66 8.92 -17.53
CA VAL A 40 12.19 8.18 -16.40
C VAL A 40 11.15 8.03 -15.30
N SER A 41 10.96 6.80 -14.83
CA SER A 41 10.06 6.54 -13.70
C SER A 41 10.63 7.08 -12.41
N TYR A 42 9.87 7.96 -11.74
CA TYR A 42 10.16 8.44 -10.39
C TYR A 42 9.74 7.46 -9.30
N ARG A 43 8.97 6.40 -9.65
CA ARG A 43 8.60 5.36 -8.69
C ARG A 43 9.76 4.40 -8.51
N TYR A 44 10.15 4.20 -7.25
CA TYR A 44 11.12 3.20 -6.85
C TYR A 44 10.39 2.02 -6.21
N ILE A 45 10.64 0.83 -6.73
CA ILE A 45 10.18 -0.42 -6.14
C ILE A 45 11.43 -1.10 -5.61
N ASN A 46 11.51 -1.29 -4.29
CA ASN A 46 12.59 -2.06 -3.70
C ASN A 46 12.25 -3.56 -3.82
N PRO A 47 12.96 -4.36 -4.64
CA PRO A 47 12.67 -5.78 -4.78
C PRO A 47 12.98 -6.59 -3.52
N LYS A 48 13.76 -6.05 -2.58
CA LYS A 48 14.13 -6.73 -1.31
C LYS A 48 13.24 -6.34 -0.14
N GLU A 49 12.64 -5.14 -0.18
CA GLU A 49 11.83 -4.62 0.92
C GLU A 49 10.41 -4.40 0.46
N ASP A 50 9.63 -5.47 0.57
CA ASP A 50 8.23 -5.49 0.16
C ASP A 50 7.32 -4.53 0.94
N LYS A 51 7.86 -3.93 1.99
CA LYS A 51 7.18 -3.09 2.97
C LYS A 51 7.36 -1.60 2.71
N LEU A 52 8.29 -1.21 1.84
CA LEU A 52 8.56 0.18 1.50
C LEU A 52 8.02 0.53 0.12
N SER A 53 7.33 1.66 0.04
CA SER A 53 6.95 2.28 -1.23
C SER A 53 7.51 3.69 -1.26
N SER A 54 8.20 4.00 -2.35
CA SER A 54 9.08 5.15 -2.45
C SER A 54 8.96 5.85 -3.80
N VAL A 55 8.97 7.18 -3.79
CA VAL A 55 9.03 8.00 -5.01
C VAL A 55 10.14 9.02 -4.86
N TYR A 56 11.00 9.09 -5.87
CA TYR A 56 12.02 10.11 -5.95
C TYR A 56 11.38 11.49 -6.07
N LEU A 57 11.88 12.46 -5.31
CA LEU A 57 11.45 13.87 -5.38
C LEU A 57 12.18 14.65 -6.47
N VAL A 58 13.29 14.09 -6.95
CA VAL A 58 14.06 14.56 -8.09
C VAL A 58 14.18 13.42 -9.09
N SER A 59 14.59 13.76 -10.31
CA SER A 59 14.88 12.76 -11.31
C SER A 59 15.85 11.68 -10.78
N PRO A 60 15.61 10.37 -10.97
CA PRO A 60 16.56 9.35 -10.51
C PRO A 60 17.86 9.33 -11.34
N VAL A 61 17.82 9.91 -12.54
CA VAL A 61 19.00 10.12 -13.37
C VAL A 61 19.40 11.59 -13.29
N GLN A 62 20.66 11.84 -12.97
CA GLN A 62 21.19 13.19 -12.74
C GLN A 62 22.29 13.50 -13.74
N THR A 63 22.35 14.75 -14.20
CA THR A 63 23.51 15.29 -14.91
C THR A 63 24.60 15.63 -13.91
N ASP A 64 25.85 15.79 -14.36
CA ASP A 64 26.95 16.10 -13.45
C ASP A 64 26.71 17.41 -12.67
N THR A 65 26.09 18.40 -13.30
CA THR A 65 25.68 19.66 -12.65
C THR A 65 24.57 19.46 -11.62
N SER A 66 23.54 18.67 -11.93
CA SER A 66 22.42 18.46 -11.03
C SER A 66 22.79 17.57 -9.84
N LYS A 67 23.76 16.66 -10.01
CA LYS A 67 24.37 15.90 -8.92
C LYS A 67 24.97 16.82 -7.86
N ILE A 68 25.79 17.80 -8.26
CA ILE A 68 26.41 18.77 -7.35
C ILE A 68 25.34 19.51 -6.55
N TYR A 69 24.28 19.98 -7.23
CA TYR A 69 23.19 20.70 -6.58
C TYR A 69 22.45 19.84 -5.54
N VAL A 70 22.05 18.63 -5.91
CA VAL A 70 21.33 17.72 -5.00
C VAL A 70 22.22 17.29 -3.83
N GLN A 71 23.50 17.07 -4.08
CA GLN A 71 24.47 16.71 -3.05
C GLN A 71 24.69 17.84 -2.04
N ALA A 72 24.82 19.08 -2.49
CA ALA A 72 24.88 20.24 -1.60
C ALA A 72 23.67 20.32 -0.67
N ILE A 73 22.45 20.09 -1.18
CA ILE A 73 21.22 20.04 -0.36
C ILE A 73 21.28 18.89 0.65
N SER A 74 21.80 17.73 0.25
CA SER A 74 21.91 16.56 1.14
C SER A 74 22.91 16.77 2.29
N GLU A 75 23.95 17.58 2.08
CA GLU A 75 24.91 17.94 3.13
C GLU A 75 24.27 18.85 4.19
N PHE A 76 23.43 19.80 3.76
CA PHE A 76 22.66 20.65 4.68
C PHE A 76 21.71 19.86 5.58
N SER A 77 21.18 18.71 5.12
CA SER A 77 20.27 17.88 5.89
C SER A 77 20.97 16.96 6.91
N LYS A 78 22.27 17.16 7.18
CA LYS A 78 23.09 16.50 8.21
C LYS A 78 23.27 14.97 8.02
N PHE A 79 23.17 14.48 6.79
CA PHE A 79 23.51 13.08 6.50
C PHE A 79 25.02 12.92 6.30
N LYS A 80 25.57 11.77 6.69
CA LYS A 80 26.93 11.39 6.28
C LYS A 80 26.90 11.09 4.79
N THR A 81 27.31 12.07 4.00
CA THR A 81 27.48 11.96 2.55
C THR A 81 28.76 11.18 2.27
N ASP A 82 28.62 10.08 1.55
CA ASP A 82 29.74 9.40 0.91
C ASP A 82 29.96 10.01 -0.49
N PRO A 83 31.15 10.53 -0.80
CA PRO A 83 31.42 11.10 -2.12
C PRO A 83 31.29 10.11 -3.29
N GLU A 84 31.33 8.80 -3.03
CA GLU A 84 31.13 7.77 -4.05
C GLU A 84 29.65 7.69 -4.53
N TYR A 85 28.70 8.22 -3.76
CA TYR A 85 27.27 8.10 -4.03
C TYR A 85 26.56 9.45 -4.10
N THR A 86 25.66 9.59 -5.07
CA THR A 86 24.71 10.72 -5.09
C THR A 86 23.47 10.35 -4.28
N PHE A 87 23.17 11.15 -3.25
CA PHE A 87 21.98 10.99 -2.40
C PHE A 87 20.80 11.71 -3.02
N LEU A 88 19.80 10.96 -3.49
CA LEU A 88 18.59 11.54 -4.07
C LEU A 88 17.47 11.62 -3.03
N PRO A 89 16.81 12.77 -2.86
CA PRO A 89 15.68 12.91 -1.94
C PRO A 89 14.49 12.06 -2.40
N VAL A 90 13.89 11.36 -1.46
CA VAL A 90 12.79 10.41 -1.69
C VAL A 90 11.70 10.59 -0.65
N LYS A 91 10.44 10.52 -1.10
CA LYS A 91 9.27 10.37 -0.25
C LYS A 91 8.99 8.89 -0.07
N THR A 92 8.94 8.43 1.18
CA THR A 92 8.74 7.02 1.52
C THR A 92 7.55 6.85 2.44
N ILE A 93 6.79 5.78 2.26
CA ILE A 93 5.82 5.32 3.26
C ILE A 93 6.32 4.00 3.84
N ASN A 94 6.40 3.94 5.17
CA ASN A 94 6.78 2.76 5.91
C ASN A 94 5.75 2.49 7.01
N LEU A 95 4.95 1.44 6.82
CA LEU A 95 3.90 1.03 7.77
C LEU A 95 4.44 0.44 9.07
N GLU A 96 5.72 0.08 9.14
CA GLU A 96 6.34 -0.38 10.38
C GLU A 96 6.62 0.75 11.37
N LYS A 97 6.58 2.01 10.91
CA LYS A 97 6.71 3.16 11.82
C LYS A 97 5.51 3.19 12.75
N GLU A 98 5.79 3.19 14.06
CA GLU A 98 4.79 3.14 15.12
C GLU A 98 3.70 4.22 14.96
N TYR A 99 4.09 5.44 14.56
CA TYR A 99 3.14 6.51 14.27
C TYR A 99 2.12 6.13 13.18
N LEU A 100 2.58 5.62 12.02
CA LEU A 100 1.69 5.26 10.92
C LEU A 100 0.85 4.03 11.26
N LYS A 101 1.45 3.04 11.95
CA LYS A 101 0.73 1.86 12.44
C LYS A 101 -0.40 2.25 13.40
N ASN A 102 -0.12 3.16 14.34
CA ASN A 102 -1.11 3.67 15.29
C ASN A 102 -2.20 4.48 14.59
N LEU A 103 -1.85 5.34 13.64
CA LEU A 103 -2.83 6.14 12.89
C LEU A 103 -3.82 5.23 12.14
N ILE A 104 -3.30 4.21 11.45
CA ILE A 104 -4.12 3.25 10.73
C ILE A 104 -5.00 2.46 11.71
N ARG A 105 -4.44 1.96 12.81
CA ARG A 105 -5.21 1.24 13.83
C ARG A 105 -6.35 2.10 14.38
N VAL A 106 -6.06 3.33 14.82
CA VAL A 106 -7.07 4.26 15.35
C VAL A 106 -8.15 4.54 14.31
N SER A 107 -7.78 4.71 13.04
CA SER A 107 -8.76 4.95 11.96
C SER A 107 -9.71 3.76 11.80
N HIS A 108 -9.17 2.56 11.94
CA HIS A 108 -9.88 1.28 11.86
C HIS A 108 -10.65 0.91 13.14
N ASP A 109 -10.27 1.47 14.29
CA ASP A 109 -11.04 1.35 15.54
C ASP A 109 -12.26 2.28 15.53
N MET A 110 -12.15 3.42 14.84
CA MET A 110 -13.21 4.44 14.76
C MET A 110 -14.25 4.16 13.67
N ALA A 111 -13.93 3.37 12.66
CA ALA A 111 -14.80 3.10 11.54
C ALA A 111 -14.66 1.66 11.04
N ASP A 112 -15.78 1.06 10.65
CA ASP A 112 -15.76 -0.26 10.01
C ASP A 112 -14.90 -0.23 8.75
N TRP A 113 -15.04 0.81 7.92
CA TRP A 113 -14.29 0.97 6.68
C TRP A 113 -13.48 2.26 6.65
N VAL A 114 -12.24 2.14 6.18
CA VAL A 114 -11.34 3.28 5.99
C VAL A 114 -11.03 3.42 4.51
N VAL A 115 -11.22 4.63 3.98
CA VAL A 115 -10.84 4.97 2.60
C VAL A 115 -9.55 5.77 2.61
N SER A 116 -8.48 5.16 2.10
CA SER A 116 -7.18 5.78 1.96
C SER A 116 -6.97 6.31 0.53
N PHE A 117 -6.53 7.55 0.43
CA PHE A 117 -6.18 8.21 -0.82
C PHE A 117 -4.71 8.61 -0.80
N ASP A 118 -3.84 7.74 -1.30
CA ASP A 118 -2.40 7.98 -1.27
C ASP A 118 -1.69 7.40 -2.51
N SER A 119 -0.65 8.06 -2.99
CA SER A 119 0.10 7.64 -4.19
C SER A 119 1.12 6.53 -3.94
N LEU A 120 1.56 6.37 -2.69
CA LEU A 120 2.60 5.43 -2.26
C LEU A 120 2.02 4.20 -1.56
N LEU A 121 0.93 4.34 -0.81
CA LEU A 121 0.31 3.22 -0.10
C LEU A 121 -0.17 2.16 -1.10
N GLU A 122 0.30 0.93 -0.95
CA GLU A 122 -0.08 -0.19 -1.81
C GLU A 122 -0.93 -1.23 -1.07
N LYS A 123 -1.67 -2.03 -1.84
CA LYS A 123 -2.55 -3.09 -1.30
C LYS A 123 -1.77 -4.06 -0.40
N ARG A 124 -0.64 -4.59 -0.90
CA ARG A 124 0.17 -5.59 -0.18
C ARG A 124 0.70 -5.08 1.16
N GLN A 125 1.00 -3.79 1.21
CA GLN A 125 1.48 -3.10 2.39
C GLN A 125 0.45 -3.18 3.55
N LEU A 126 -0.83 -3.02 3.24
CA LEU A 126 -1.93 -3.18 4.21
C LEU A 126 -2.19 -4.65 4.55
N GLU A 127 -2.13 -5.56 3.56
CA GLU A 127 -2.28 -7.00 3.80
C GLU A 127 -1.19 -7.53 4.74
N ASN A 128 0.05 -7.07 4.59
CA ASN A 128 1.15 -7.39 5.50
C ASN A 128 0.94 -6.84 6.93
N ALA A 129 0.10 -5.82 7.08
CA ALA A 129 -0.32 -5.28 8.37
C ALA A 129 -1.58 -5.95 8.93
N SER A 130 -2.01 -7.08 8.34
CA SER A 130 -3.23 -7.81 8.69
C SER A 130 -4.52 -6.99 8.52
N ILE A 131 -4.52 -6.06 7.57
CA ILE A 131 -5.69 -5.25 7.21
C ILE A 131 -6.26 -5.76 5.90
N GLU A 132 -7.54 -6.10 5.89
CA GLU A 132 -8.21 -6.64 4.71
C GLU A 132 -8.53 -5.51 3.72
N VAL A 133 -8.07 -5.66 2.47
CA VAL A 133 -8.34 -4.70 1.41
C VAL A 133 -9.59 -5.12 0.64
N VAL A 134 -10.69 -4.43 0.90
CA VAL A 134 -11.98 -4.67 0.24
C VAL A 134 -11.96 -4.21 -1.22
N ARG A 135 -11.37 -3.04 -1.48
CA ARG A 135 -11.27 -2.50 -2.85
C ARG A 135 -9.95 -1.78 -3.04
N TYR A 136 -9.32 -2.05 -4.18
CA TYR A 136 -8.15 -1.32 -4.65
C TYR A 136 -8.43 -0.76 -6.04
N LYS A 137 -8.25 0.54 -6.22
CA LYS A 137 -8.33 1.20 -7.53
C LYS A 137 -7.16 2.17 -7.68
N LYS A 138 -6.37 1.99 -8.73
CA LYS A 138 -5.34 2.96 -9.12
C LYS A 138 -5.98 4.04 -9.99
N ASP A 139 -5.93 5.29 -9.56
CA ASP A 139 -6.36 6.41 -10.39
C ASP A 139 -5.30 6.67 -11.48
N ARG A 140 -5.72 6.59 -12.75
CA ARG A 140 -4.86 6.79 -13.91
C ARG A 140 -4.54 8.27 -14.15
N ILE A 141 -5.39 9.18 -13.68
CA ILE A 141 -5.28 10.62 -13.97
C ILE A 141 -4.35 11.27 -12.96
N ASN A 142 -4.59 11.05 -11.67
CA ASN A 142 -3.82 11.70 -10.59
C ASN A 142 -2.68 10.83 -10.03
N GLY A 143 -2.57 9.58 -10.50
CA GLY A 143 -1.54 8.63 -10.03
C GLY A 143 -1.70 8.20 -8.56
N ARG A 144 -2.82 8.53 -7.92
CA ARG A 144 -3.13 8.18 -6.53
C ARG A 144 -3.85 6.83 -6.46
N ASN A 145 -3.53 6.05 -5.44
CA ASN A 145 -4.27 4.83 -5.15
C ASN A 145 -5.45 5.18 -4.24
N ILE A 146 -6.62 4.63 -4.57
CA ILE A 146 -7.79 4.63 -3.72
C ILE A 146 -7.90 3.22 -3.15
N ILE A 147 -7.77 3.11 -1.83
CA ILE A 147 -7.85 1.84 -1.12
C ILE A 147 -8.97 1.91 -0.11
N ILE A 148 -9.88 0.94 -0.16
CA ILE A 148 -10.91 0.75 0.85
C ILE A 148 -10.49 -0.48 1.65
N SER A 149 -10.16 -0.25 2.91
CA SER A 149 -9.72 -1.28 3.84
C SER A 149 -10.71 -1.46 4.99
N SER A 150 -10.69 -2.65 5.59
CA SER A 150 -11.48 -3.02 6.77
C SER A 150 -10.62 -3.83 7.73
N THR A 151 -10.83 -3.64 9.03
CA THR A 151 -10.34 -4.51 10.11
C THR A 151 -11.49 -5.29 10.73
N SER A 152 -12.70 -4.74 10.71
CA SER A 152 -13.89 -5.48 11.09
C SER A 152 -14.28 -6.39 9.93
N ALA A 153 -14.48 -7.67 10.25
CA ALA A 153 -15.11 -8.61 9.33
C ALA A 153 -16.58 -8.20 9.20
N LEU A 154 -16.88 -7.21 8.36
CA LEU A 154 -18.21 -6.92 7.79
C LEU A 154 -19.37 -7.11 8.79
N THR A 155 -19.32 -6.48 9.97
CA THR A 155 -20.23 -6.75 11.11
C THR A 155 -21.71 -6.81 10.70
N THR A 156 -22.15 -5.88 9.86
CA THR A 156 -23.51 -5.84 9.31
C THR A 156 -23.83 -7.04 8.42
N ILE A 157 -22.94 -7.39 7.48
CA ILE A 157 -23.14 -8.56 6.60
C ILE A 157 -23.10 -9.84 7.43
N ASN A 158 -22.20 -9.94 8.40
CA ASN A 158 -22.10 -11.11 9.29
C ASN A 158 -23.40 -11.30 10.05
N LYS A 159 -23.98 -10.23 10.58
CA LYS A 159 -25.26 -10.31 11.27
C LYS A 159 -26.34 -10.85 10.33
N ILE A 160 -26.50 -10.25 9.14
CA ILE A 160 -27.51 -10.66 8.15
C ILE A 160 -27.31 -12.11 7.71
N LEU A 161 -26.08 -12.50 7.37
CA LEU A 161 -25.77 -13.87 6.94
C LEU A 161 -25.92 -14.86 8.10
N SER A 162 -25.56 -14.49 9.33
CA SER A 162 -25.75 -15.35 10.50
C SER A 162 -27.23 -15.60 10.79
N ASP A 163 -28.07 -14.57 10.67
CA ASP A 163 -29.51 -14.71 10.86
C ASP A 163 -30.14 -15.58 9.76
N LEU A 164 -29.63 -15.47 8.52
CA LEU A 164 -30.02 -16.35 7.42
C LEU A 164 -29.61 -17.81 7.65
N LEU A 165 -28.35 -18.04 8.05
CA LEU A 165 -27.84 -19.40 8.30
C LEU A 165 -28.56 -20.05 9.49
N LYS A 166 -28.88 -19.27 10.53
CA LYS A 166 -29.73 -19.74 11.65
C LYS A 166 -31.11 -20.14 11.18
N GLY A 167 -31.68 -19.50 10.15
CA GLY A 167 -32.97 -19.90 9.58
C GLY A 167 -32.95 -21.26 8.87
N LEU A 168 -31.77 -21.77 8.49
CA LEU A 168 -31.57 -23.03 7.78
C LEU A 168 -31.40 -24.24 8.74
N VAL A 169 -31.96 -24.15 9.96
CA VAL A 169 -31.85 -25.04 11.15
C VAL A 169 -31.75 -26.55 10.89
N SER A 170 -32.20 -27.07 9.75
CA SER A 170 -32.23 -28.50 9.44
C SER A 170 -30.90 -29.13 9.04
N VAL A 171 -29.84 -28.35 8.78
CA VAL A 171 -28.56 -28.88 8.28
C VAL A 171 -27.44 -28.68 9.31
N ARG A 172 -26.75 -29.76 9.71
CA ARG A 172 -25.52 -29.69 10.50
C ARG A 172 -24.37 -29.21 9.61
N PHE A 173 -24.18 -27.90 9.52
CA PHE A 173 -23.00 -27.31 8.89
C PHE A 173 -22.31 -26.34 9.85
N ASP A 174 -21.02 -26.12 9.63
CA ASP A 174 -20.24 -25.09 10.32
C ASP A 174 -20.61 -23.73 9.74
N ALA A 175 -21.45 -22.97 10.46
CA ALA A 175 -21.96 -21.69 10.00
C ALA A 175 -20.86 -20.63 9.84
N ASP A 176 -19.83 -20.68 10.68
CA ASP A 176 -18.72 -19.73 10.62
C ASP A 176 -17.84 -20.02 9.40
N ALA A 177 -17.57 -21.30 9.12
CA ALA A 177 -16.84 -21.69 7.91
C ALA A 177 -17.59 -21.29 6.61
N VAL A 178 -18.93 -21.44 6.60
CA VAL A 178 -19.76 -21.02 5.46
C VAL A 178 -19.75 -19.50 5.30
N LEU A 179 -19.88 -18.76 6.41
CA LEU A 179 -19.83 -17.30 6.41
C LEU A 179 -18.50 -16.79 5.84
N ASP A 180 -17.38 -17.36 6.30
CA ASP A 180 -16.06 -16.97 5.82
C ASP A 180 -15.80 -17.39 4.38
N LYS A 181 -16.42 -18.47 3.90
CA LYS A 181 -16.41 -18.82 2.48
C LYS A 181 -17.19 -17.80 1.65
N ILE A 182 -18.40 -17.42 2.07
CA ILE A 182 -19.22 -16.41 1.37
C ILE A 182 -18.49 -15.07 1.28
N LYS A 183 -17.82 -14.62 2.35
CA LYS A 183 -17.02 -13.38 2.34
C LYS A 183 -15.88 -13.44 1.32
N ARG A 184 -15.11 -14.53 1.33
CA ARG A 184 -14.01 -14.73 0.39
C ARG A 184 -14.54 -14.75 -1.04
N ASP A 185 -15.61 -15.49 -1.30
CA ASP A 185 -16.23 -15.56 -2.62
C ASP A 185 -16.73 -14.16 -3.07
N ALA A 186 -17.31 -13.36 -2.17
CA ALA A 186 -17.73 -11.98 -2.45
C ALA A 186 -16.56 -11.06 -2.80
N LEU A 187 -15.45 -11.13 -2.05
CA LEU A 187 -14.24 -10.37 -2.32
C LEU A 187 -13.62 -10.72 -3.68
N THR A 188 -13.67 -12.01 -4.07
CA THR A 188 -13.20 -12.43 -5.39
C THR A 188 -14.10 -11.95 -6.53
N LEU A 189 -15.40 -11.77 -6.28
CA LEU A 189 -16.35 -11.31 -7.28
C LEU A 189 -16.14 -9.82 -7.59
N SER A 190 -16.33 -8.98 -6.59
CA SER A 190 -16.10 -7.54 -6.68
C SER A 190 -16.22 -6.87 -5.33
N GLY A 191 -15.20 -6.10 -4.95
CA GLY A 191 -15.27 -5.24 -3.77
C GLY A 191 -16.47 -4.28 -3.77
N ASN A 192 -16.94 -3.82 -4.96
CA ASN A 192 -18.12 -2.95 -5.03
C ASN A 192 -19.42 -3.66 -4.64
N VAL A 193 -19.55 -4.95 -4.98
CA VAL A 193 -20.73 -5.74 -4.63
C VAL A 193 -20.77 -5.92 -3.12
N LEU A 194 -19.63 -6.27 -2.52
CA LEU A 194 -19.51 -6.39 -1.06
C LEU A 194 -19.80 -5.07 -0.34
N LEU A 195 -19.25 -3.94 -0.83
CA LEU A 195 -19.49 -2.63 -0.26
C LEU A 195 -20.96 -2.19 -0.38
N ARG A 196 -21.67 -2.67 -1.41
CA ARG A 196 -23.10 -2.42 -1.58
C ARG A 196 -23.92 -3.31 -0.65
N ALA A 197 -23.58 -4.59 -0.55
CA ALA A 197 -24.22 -5.57 0.33
C ALA A 197 -24.23 -5.11 1.79
N ALA A 198 -23.14 -4.52 2.27
CA ALA A 198 -23.07 -4.05 3.66
C ALA A 198 -24.00 -2.88 4.00
N LYS A 199 -24.59 -2.19 2.99
CA LYS A 199 -25.53 -1.08 3.23
C LYS A 199 -26.95 -1.53 3.50
N SER A 200 -27.38 -2.68 2.98
CA SER A 200 -28.77 -3.14 3.11
C SER A 200 -28.91 -4.64 2.87
N TYR A 201 -29.91 -5.25 3.51
CA TYR A 201 -30.26 -6.66 3.36
C TYR A 201 -30.59 -7.03 1.91
N ILE A 202 -31.26 -6.14 1.16
CA ILE A 202 -31.65 -6.40 -0.25
C ILE A 202 -30.40 -6.69 -1.10
N PHE A 203 -29.36 -5.89 -0.93
CA PHE A 203 -28.10 -6.05 -1.65
C PHE A 203 -27.28 -7.25 -1.16
N THR A 204 -27.51 -7.70 0.08
CA THR A 204 -26.88 -8.92 0.58
C THR A 204 -27.42 -10.15 -0.14
N TYR A 205 -28.72 -10.21 -0.42
CA TYR A 205 -29.31 -11.29 -1.23
C TYR A 205 -28.86 -11.25 -2.69
N GLU A 206 -28.73 -10.05 -3.29
CA GLU A 206 -28.15 -9.89 -4.63
C GLU A 206 -26.72 -10.47 -4.67
N MET A 207 -25.88 -10.09 -3.71
CA MET A 207 -24.52 -10.62 -3.59
C MET A 207 -24.52 -12.14 -3.45
N LEU A 208 -25.40 -12.71 -2.61
CA LEU A 208 -25.49 -14.15 -2.43
C LEU A 208 -25.91 -14.86 -3.72
N GLY A 209 -26.90 -14.31 -4.45
CA GLY A 209 -27.33 -14.82 -5.75
C GLY A 209 -26.19 -14.82 -6.77
N LEU A 210 -25.39 -13.75 -6.82
CA LEU A 210 -24.22 -13.66 -7.70
C LEU A 210 -23.15 -14.70 -7.33
N ILE A 211 -22.89 -14.91 -6.05
CA ILE A 211 -21.93 -15.92 -5.56
C ILE A 211 -22.39 -17.32 -5.94
N LEU A 212 -23.66 -17.65 -5.71
CA LEU A 212 -24.22 -18.97 -6.01
C LEU A 212 -24.38 -19.22 -7.51
N SER A 213 -24.58 -18.17 -8.31
CA SER A 213 -24.65 -18.27 -9.77
C SER A 213 -23.28 -18.39 -10.44
N LYS A 214 -22.18 -18.14 -9.71
CA LYS A 214 -20.83 -18.27 -10.24
C LYS A 214 -20.57 -19.75 -10.56
N LYS A 215 -20.44 -20.07 -11.85
CA LYS A 215 -20.00 -21.40 -12.28
C LYS A 215 -18.53 -21.59 -11.83
N TYR A 216 -18.28 -22.70 -11.16
CA TYR A 216 -16.93 -23.17 -10.82
C TYR A 216 -16.25 -23.76 -12.07
#